data_AF-A0A8J4BSN7-F1
#
_entry.id   AF-A0A8J4BSN7-F1
#
_cell.length_a   1.000
_cell.length_b   1.000
_cell.length_c   1.000
_cell.angle_alpha   90.00
_cell.angle_beta   90.00
_cell.angle_gamma   90.00
#
_symmetry.space_group_name_H-M   'P 1'
#
loop_
_entity.id
_entity.type
_entity.pdbx_description
1 polymer ?
#
loop_
_entity_poly.entity_id
_entity_poly.type
_entity_poly.pdbx_seq_one_letter_code
_entity_poly.pdbx_strand_id
1 'polypeptide(L)'
;KWKALGIDKSYLPVWLQGLGYGTYYVGKFLVDYSVSNYQDVPAGWTDIDALVTPYTFDYNNPGFSRNGATPNIYPGQYSTDVIADKAVAQIKTAVASGKPFYAQISPIAPHTSTQIFFDPVANATKTFFYPPIPAPRHWELFSDATLPEGTVHKNLYEQNVSDKPAWIRALPL
;
A
#
# COMPACT_ATOMS: atom_id res chain seq x y z
N LYS A 1 -15.97 0.64 -9.25
CA LYS A 1 -16.91 1.23 -8.25
C LYS A 1 -16.54 2.66 -7.85
N TRP A 2 -15.34 2.92 -7.31
CA TRP A 2 -14.93 4.25 -6.83
C TRP A 2 -15.05 5.36 -7.89
N LYS A 3 -14.52 5.12 -9.11
CA LYS A 3 -14.63 6.04 -10.25
C LYS A 3 -16.08 6.22 -10.74
N ALA A 4 -16.84 5.12 -10.77
CA ALA A 4 -18.27 5.16 -11.14
C ALA A 4 -19.12 6.00 -10.17
N LEU A 5 -18.73 6.07 -8.89
CA LEU A 5 -19.37 6.94 -7.89
C LEU A 5 -18.95 8.42 -8.02
N GLY A 6 -18.06 8.76 -8.96
CA GLY A 6 -17.58 10.13 -9.18
C GLY A 6 -16.69 10.67 -8.05
N ILE A 7 -16.16 9.80 -7.20
CA ILE A 7 -15.31 10.21 -6.06
C ILE A 7 -14.00 10.84 -6.57
N ASP A 8 -13.59 10.51 -7.80
CA ASP A 8 -12.41 11.08 -8.45
C ASP A 8 -12.63 12.47 -9.06
N LYS A 9 -13.85 13.01 -9.00
CA LYS A 9 -14.18 14.33 -9.56
C LYS A 9 -13.83 15.49 -8.63
N SER A 10 -13.75 15.25 -7.32
CA SER A 10 -13.43 16.27 -6.32
C SER A 10 -12.74 15.63 -5.12
N TYR A 11 -11.41 15.61 -5.18
CA TYR A 11 -10.58 15.07 -4.12
C TYR A 11 -9.17 15.67 -4.18
N LEU A 12 -8.38 15.46 -3.13
CA LEU A 12 -7.09 16.15 -2.90
C LEU A 12 -6.20 16.33 -4.14
N PRO A 13 -5.82 15.29 -4.90
CA PRO A 13 -4.92 15.45 -6.04
C PRO A 13 -5.51 16.30 -7.17
N VAL A 14 -6.84 16.27 -7.40
CA VAL A 14 -7.51 17.16 -8.37
C VAL A 14 -7.43 18.61 -7.92
N TRP A 15 -7.67 18.89 -6.63
CA TRP A 15 -7.57 20.24 -6.10
C TRP A 15 -6.13 20.79 -6.20
N LEU A 16 -5.13 19.96 -5.89
CA LEU A 16 -3.73 20.34 -5.97
C LEU A 16 -3.28 20.62 -7.41
N GLN A 17 -3.71 19.80 -8.38
CA GLN A 17 -3.44 20.09 -9.80
C GLN A 17 -4.05 21.42 -10.25
N GLY A 18 -5.26 21.75 -9.79
CA GLY A 18 -5.90 23.04 -10.07
C GLY A 18 -5.11 24.24 -9.52
N LEU A 19 -4.29 24.04 -8.49
CA LEU A 19 -3.39 25.04 -7.91
C LEU A 19 -1.98 25.02 -8.52
N GLY A 20 -1.75 24.22 -9.56
CA GLY A 20 -0.47 24.15 -10.28
C GLY A 20 0.56 23.17 -9.70
N TYR A 21 0.18 22.32 -8.74
CA TYR A 21 1.08 21.30 -8.19
C TYR A 21 1.24 20.12 -9.16
N GLY A 22 2.44 19.55 -9.19
CA GLY A 22 2.62 18.17 -9.67
C GLY A 22 2.13 17.18 -8.61
N THR A 23 1.43 16.12 -9.01
CA THR A 23 0.84 15.13 -8.10
C THR A 23 1.33 13.73 -8.45
N TYR A 24 1.99 13.07 -7.50
CA TYR A 24 2.67 11.80 -7.73
C TYR A 24 2.17 10.73 -6.75
N TYR A 25 1.92 9.53 -7.25
CA TYR A 25 1.44 8.41 -6.43
C TYR A 25 2.21 7.14 -6.73
N VAL A 26 2.59 6.40 -5.70
CA VAL A 26 3.15 5.06 -5.83
C VAL A 26 2.73 4.14 -4.68
N GLY A 27 2.42 2.88 -5.02
CA GLY A 27 2.09 1.84 -4.05
C GLY A 27 0.60 1.47 -4.03
N LYS A 28 0.07 1.07 -2.88
CA LYS A 28 -1.30 0.56 -2.76
C LYS A 28 -2.33 1.68 -2.82
N PHE A 29 -3.12 1.73 -3.90
CA PHE A 29 -4.16 2.73 -4.11
C PHE A 29 -5.46 2.41 -3.35
N LEU A 30 -6.36 1.64 -3.96
CA LEU A 30 -7.63 1.22 -3.38
C LEU A 30 -7.69 -0.29 -3.29
N VAL A 31 -8.48 -0.78 -2.34
CA VAL A 31 -8.94 -2.17 -2.39
C VAL A 31 -9.73 -2.33 -3.70
N ASP A 32 -9.53 -3.46 -4.39
CA ASP A 32 -10.08 -3.80 -5.70
C ASP A 32 -9.51 -3.03 -6.91
N TYR A 33 -8.45 -2.25 -6.78
CA TYR A 33 -7.68 -1.83 -7.96
C TYR A 33 -6.82 -3.01 -8.44
N SER A 34 -7.02 -3.45 -9.69
CA SER A 34 -6.63 -4.79 -10.13
C SER A 34 -6.22 -4.84 -11.61
N VAL A 35 -5.71 -6.01 -12.01
CA VAL A 35 -5.44 -6.33 -13.42
C VAL A 35 -6.69 -6.28 -14.32
N SER A 36 -7.90 -6.25 -13.75
CA SER A 36 -9.14 -6.16 -14.53
C SER A 36 -9.69 -4.73 -14.68
N ASN A 37 -9.14 -3.74 -13.97
CA ASN A 37 -9.63 -2.37 -14.01
C ASN A 37 -8.54 -1.30 -13.94
N TYR A 38 -7.27 -1.67 -14.15
CA TYR A 38 -6.15 -0.73 -14.08
C TYR A 38 -6.27 0.44 -15.08
N GLN A 39 -6.97 0.26 -16.21
CA GLN A 39 -7.22 1.35 -17.15
C GLN A 39 -8.16 2.45 -16.60
N ASP A 40 -8.88 2.20 -15.50
CA ASP A 40 -9.69 3.20 -14.81
C ASP A 40 -8.81 4.16 -13.99
N VAL A 41 -7.87 4.84 -14.66
CA VAL A 41 -6.88 5.71 -14.03
C VAL A 41 -7.56 6.81 -13.22
N PRO A 42 -7.23 6.99 -11.93
CA PRO A 42 -7.83 8.04 -11.11
C PRO A 42 -7.39 9.42 -11.61
N ALA A 43 -8.33 10.37 -11.67
CA ALA A 43 -8.05 11.74 -12.13
C ALA A 43 -7.11 12.50 -11.18
N GLY A 44 -6.44 13.57 -11.62
CA GLY A 44 -5.71 14.43 -10.70
C GLY A 44 -4.28 13.99 -10.37
N TRP A 45 -3.76 12.91 -10.94
CA TRP A 45 -2.35 12.49 -10.80
C TRP A 45 -1.54 12.86 -12.03
N THR A 46 -0.41 13.54 -11.83
CA THR A 46 0.60 13.78 -12.87
C THR A 46 1.28 12.46 -13.25
N ASP A 47 1.54 11.62 -12.26
CA ASP A 47 2.05 10.27 -12.46
C ASP A 47 1.60 9.36 -11.31
N ILE A 48 0.89 8.28 -11.64
CA ILE A 48 0.47 7.25 -10.70
C ILE A 48 1.04 5.90 -11.12
N ASP A 49 1.71 5.22 -10.20
CA ASP A 49 2.29 3.88 -10.36
C ASP A 49 1.73 2.99 -9.25
N ALA A 50 0.53 2.46 -9.47
CA ALA A 50 -0.28 1.81 -8.45
C ALA A 50 -0.14 0.29 -8.49
N LEU A 51 -0.06 -0.31 -7.31
CA LEU A 51 -0.14 -1.76 -7.14
C LEU A 51 -1.50 -2.29 -7.62
N VAL A 52 -1.50 -3.46 -8.25
CA VAL A 52 -2.72 -4.11 -8.78
C VAL A 52 -2.90 -5.54 -8.28
N THR A 53 -4.11 -5.87 -7.86
CA THR A 53 -4.53 -7.22 -7.47
C THR A 53 -4.47 -8.14 -8.71
N PRO A 54 -3.92 -9.38 -8.63
CA PRO A 54 -3.62 -10.16 -7.41
C PRO A 54 -2.32 -9.84 -6.68
N TYR A 55 -1.48 -8.96 -7.22
CA TYR A 55 -0.11 -8.74 -6.74
C TYR A 55 0.01 -7.66 -5.66
N THR A 56 -1.07 -6.94 -5.35
CA THR A 56 -1.07 -5.82 -4.39
C THR A 56 -0.47 -6.18 -3.03
N PHE A 57 -0.78 -7.37 -2.51
CA PHE A 57 -0.34 -7.79 -1.17
C PHE A 57 0.72 -8.90 -1.22
N ASP A 58 1.30 -9.17 -2.39
CA ASP A 58 2.46 -10.06 -2.51
C ASP A 58 3.73 -9.24 -2.29
N TYR A 59 4.43 -9.51 -1.20
CA TYR A 59 5.67 -8.81 -0.86
C TYR A 59 6.81 -9.13 -1.81
N ASN A 60 6.81 -10.28 -2.49
CA ASN A 60 7.95 -10.74 -3.28
C ASN A 60 7.69 -10.76 -4.78
N ASN A 61 6.45 -10.55 -5.22
CA ASN A 61 6.09 -10.48 -6.64
C ASN A 61 5.13 -9.32 -6.91
N PRO A 62 5.46 -8.08 -6.53
CA PRO A 62 4.55 -6.96 -6.67
C PRO A 62 4.30 -6.66 -8.15
N GLY A 63 3.08 -6.22 -8.45
CA GLY A 63 2.64 -5.87 -9.79
C GLY A 63 2.07 -4.46 -9.82
N PHE A 64 2.49 -3.66 -10.78
CA PHE A 64 2.13 -2.25 -10.86
C PHE A 64 1.60 -1.86 -12.23
N SER A 65 0.59 -0.99 -12.26
CA SER A 65 0.17 -0.27 -13.46
C SER A 65 0.51 1.21 -13.31
N ARG A 66 1.27 1.74 -14.27
CA ARG A 66 1.62 3.15 -14.34
C ARG A 66 0.73 3.88 -15.33
N ASN A 67 -0.02 4.88 -14.88
CA ASN A 67 -0.93 5.68 -15.70
C ASN A 67 -1.87 4.85 -16.60
N GLY A 68 -2.33 3.69 -16.11
CA GLY A 68 -3.23 2.81 -16.86
C GLY A 68 -2.55 1.95 -17.93
N ALA A 69 -1.22 1.92 -17.98
CA ALA A 69 -0.48 0.98 -18.83
C ALA A 69 -0.63 -0.46 -18.31
N THR A 70 -0.45 -1.43 -19.21
CA THR A 70 -0.46 -2.86 -18.86
C THR A 70 0.43 -3.13 -17.65
N PRO A 71 -0.06 -3.87 -16.63
CA PRO A 71 0.70 -4.12 -15.43
C PRO A 71 2.06 -4.78 -15.68
N ASN A 72 3.11 -4.25 -15.06
CA ASN A 72 4.41 -4.88 -15.01
C ASN A 72 4.57 -5.61 -13.67
N ILE A 73 5.00 -6.88 -13.73
CA ILE A 73 5.20 -7.73 -12.55
C ILE A 73 6.70 -7.81 -12.26
N TYR A 74 7.07 -7.80 -10.99
CA TYR A 74 8.46 -7.83 -10.53
C TYR A 74 8.73 -9.09 -9.70
N PRO A 75 8.84 -10.29 -10.33
CA PRO A 75 9.06 -11.52 -9.59
C PRO A 75 10.36 -11.50 -8.79
N GLY A 76 10.30 -11.98 -7.54
CA GLY A 76 11.43 -12.03 -6.61
C GLY A 76 11.87 -10.67 -6.04
N GLN A 77 11.23 -9.56 -6.41
CA GLN A 77 11.57 -8.23 -5.88
C GLN A 77 10.68 -7.85 -4.70
N TYR A 78 11.27 -7.24 -3.68
CA TYR A 78 10.54 -6.87 -2.48
C TYR A 78 9.68 -5.61 -2.71
N SER A 79 8.38 -5.69 -2.45
CA SER A 79 7.38 -4.64 -2.74
C SER A 79 7.77 -3.27 -2.19
N THR A 80 8.23 -3.20 -0.94
CA THR A 80 8.62 -1.92 -0.33
C THR A 80 9.84 -1.31 -1.03
N ASP A 81 10.77 -2.13 -1.52
CA ASP A 81 11.97 -1.65 -2.22
C ASP A 81 11.59 -1.13 -3.62
N VAL A 82 10.76 -1.87 -4.36
CA VAL A 82 10.25 -1.42 -5.66
C VAL A 82 9.47 -0.11 -5.52
N ILE A 83 8.66 0.06 -4.47
CA ILE A 83 7.95 1.30 -4.15
C ILE A 83 8.94 2.43 -3.85
N ALA A 84 10.00 2.16 -3.07
CA ALA A 84 11.01 3.16 -2.73
C ALA A 84 11.74 3.66 -3.98
N ASP A 85 12.18 2.76 -4.86
CA ASP A 85 12.87 3.13 -6.12
C ASP A 85 11.97 3.95 -7.04
N LYS A 86 10.71 3.52 -7.22
CA LYS A 86 9.70 4.26 -7.99
C LYS A 86 9.42 5.64 -7.38
N ALA A 87 9.28 5.74 -6.06
CA ALA A 87 9.07 7.00 -5.36
C ALA A 87 10.23 7.97 -5.59
N VAL A 88 11.47 7.51 -5.46
CA VAL A 88 12.67 8.31 -5.71
C VAL A 88 12.69 8.80 -7.16
N ALA A 89 12.35 7.96 -8.13
CA ALA A 89 12.28 8.35 -9.54
C ALA A 89 11.19 9.41 -9.79
N GLN A 90 10.00 9.25 -9.20
CA GLN A 90 8.93 10.24 -9.29
C GLN A 90 9.32 11.58 -8.64
N ILE A 91 9.93 11.56 -7.46
CA ILE A 91 10.41 12.78 -6.78
C ILE A 91 11.47 13.50 -7.60
N LYS A 92 12.44 12.77 -8.20
CA LYS A 92 13.43 13.37 -9.11
C LYS A 92 12.76 14.07 -10.30
N THR A 93 11.72 13.45 -10.87
CA THR A 93 10.92 14.04 -11.95
C THR A 93 10.17 15.29 -11.48
N ALA A 94 9.58 15.23 -10.28
CA ALA A 94 8.86 16.34 -9.68
C ALA A 94 9.78 17.56 -9.45
N VAL A 95 10.97 17.33 -8.89
CA VAL A 95 11.98 18.38 -8.67
C VAL A 95 12.42 19.00 -9.99
N ALA A 96 12.71 18.18 -11.01
CA ALA A 96 13.13 18.66 -12.32
C ALA A 96 12.06 19.50 -13.04
N SER A 97 10.78 19.33 -12.70
CA SER A 97 9.68 20.10 -13.29
C SER A 97 9.63 21.57 -12.84
N GLY A 98 10.31 21.92 -11.74
CA GLY A 98 10.32 23.27 -11.17
C GLY A 98 9.00 23.74 -10.55
N LYS A 99 7.98 22.86 -10.48
CA LYS A 99 6.69 23.15 -9.84
C LYS A 99 6.68 22.66 -8.39
N PRO A 100 5.89 23.27 -7.49
CA PRO A 100 5.59 22.63 -6.21
C PRO A 100 4.92 21.27 -6.47
N PHE A 101 5.15 20.29 -5.59
CA PHE A 101 4.60 18.96 -5.79
C PHE A 101 4.09 18.32 -4.50
N TYR A 102 3.16 17.40 -4.68
CA TYR A 102 2.68 16.46 -3.66
C TYR A 102 3.02 15.04 -4.11
N ALA A 103 3.62 14.26 -3.22
CA ALA A 103 3.93 12.86 -3.45
C ALA A 103 3.27 12.00 -2.36
N GLN A 104 2.45 11.03 -2.76
CA GLN A 104 1.86 10.05 -1.88
C GLN A 104 2.51 8.68 -2.12
N ILE A 105 3.25 8.22 -1.10
CA ILE A 105 3.97 6.94 -1.12
C ILE A 105 3.23 6.02 -0.15
N SER A 106 2.65 4.95 -0.67
CA SER A 106 1.77 4.05 0.09
C SER A 106 2.30 2.60 0.06
N PRO A 107 3.36 2.27 0.83
CA PRO A 107 3.81 0.89 0.99
C PRO A 107 2.70 0.02 1.59
N ILE A 108 2.75 -1.28 1.30
CA ILE A 108 1.81 -2.25 1.90
C ILE A 108 2.23 -2.66 3.31
N ALA A 109 3.50 -2.46 3.68
CA ALA A 109 4.02 -2.89 4.97
C ALA A 109 3.37 -2.13 6.14
N PRO A 110 3.07 -2.78 7.28
CA PRO A 110 3.20 -4.20 7.57
C PRO A 110 1.85 -4.94 7.45
N HIS A 111 1.13 -4.80 6.33
CA HIS A 111 -0.12 -5.55 6.12
C HIS A 111 0.17 -7.05 5.94
N THR A 112 -0.81 -7.90 6.28
CA THR A 112 -0.83 -9.33 5.94
C THR A 112 -0.44 -9.55 4.46
N SER A 113 0.44 -10.51 4.21
CA SER A 113 0.78 -10.92 2.84
C SER A 113 -0.34 -11.80 2.30
N THR A 114 -0.90 -11.44 1.16
CA THR A 114 -1.97 -12.21 0.49
C THR A 114 -1.48 -12.64 -0.89
N GLN A 115 -1.24 -13.94 -1.05
CA GLN A 115 -0.80 -14.53 -2.31
C GLN A 115 -1.99 -15.19 -3.01
N ILE A 116 -2.32 -14.72 -4.21
CA ILE A 116 -3.48 -15.18 -4.99
C ILE A 116 -2.97 -15.72 -6.32
N PHE A 117 -3.32 -16.97 -6.62
CA PHE A 117 -3.01 -17.59 -7.91
C PHE A 117 -4.14 -18.51 -8.38
N PHE A 118 -4.19 -18.74 -9.69
CA PHE A 118 -5.14 -19.67 -10.30
C PHE A 118 -4.52 -21.07 -10.34
N ASP A 119 -5.21 -22.06 -9.76
CA ASP A 119 -4.87 -23.47 -9.87
C ASP A 119 -5.61 -24.07 -11.08
N PRO A 120 -4.92 -24.40 -12.18
CA PRO A 120 -5.57 -24.92 -13.38
C PRO A 120 -6.08 -26.35 -13.19
N VAL A 121 -5.52 -27.13 -12.27
CA VAL A 121 -5.95 -28.52 -12.01
C VAL A 121 -7.26 -28.52 -11.24
N ALA A 122 -7.37 -27.64 -10.24
CA ALA A 122 -8.59 -27.47 -9.47
C ALA A 122 -9.62 -26.55 -10.16
N ASN A 123 -9.25 -25.88 -11.26
CA ASN A 123 -10.02 -24.84 -11.93
C ASN A 123 -10.55 -23.78 -10.95
N ALA A 124 -9.70 -23.34 -10.02
CA ALA A 124 -10.09 -22.48 -8.91
C ALA A 124 -8.98 -21.50 -8.52
N THR A 125 -9.37 -20.31 -8.08
CA THR A 125 -8.45 -19.34 -7.47
C THR A 125 -8.16 -19.75 -6.03
N LYS A 126 -6.87 -19.88 -5.69
CA LYS A 126 -6.41 -20.12 -4.31
C LYS A 126 -5.86 -18.83 -3.74
N THR A 127 -6.13 -18.62 -2.44
CA THR A 127 -5.65 -17.47 -1.68
C THR A 127 -4.98 -17.96 -0.41
N PHE A 128 -3.75 -17.49 -0.17
CA PHE A 128 -2.97 -17.80 1.02
C PHE A 128 -2.65 -16.52 1.77
N PHE A 129 -2.84 -16.57 3.09
CA PHE A 129 -2.55 -15.46 3.99
C PHE A 129 -1.35 -15.82 4.85
N TYR A 130 -0.37 -14.92 4.89
CA TYR A 130 0.81 -15.04 5.73
C TYR A 130 0.95 -13.77 6.59
N PRO A 131 1.61 -13.86 7.76
CA PRO A 131 2.10 -12.66 8.44
C PRO A 131 2.85 -11.74 7.48
N PRO A 132 2.98 -10.44 7.80
CA PRO A 132 3.80 -9.52 7.01
C PRO A 132 5.20 -10.09 6.81
N ILE A 133 5.66 -10.17 5.55
CA ILE A 133 6.95 -10.77 5.22
C ILE A 133 8.01 -9.66 5.31
N PRO A 134 9.00 -9.76 6.21
CA PRO A 134 10.08 -8.76 6.28
C PRO A 134 10.91 -8.81 5.00
N ALA A 135 11.57 -7.69 4.67
CA ALA A 135 12.56 -7.69 3.60
C ALA A 135 13.63 -8.76 3.89
N PRO A 136 14.17 -9.47 2.87
CA PRO A 136 15.17 -10.53 3.11
C PRO A 136 16.35 -10.07 3.97
N ARG A 137 16.83 -8.83 3.77
CA ARG A 137 17.90 -8.20 4.56
C ARG A 137 17.57 -7.97 6.04
N HIS A 138 16.30 -8.07 6.43
CA HIS A 138 15.83 -7.85 7.80
C HIS A 138 15.21 -9.11 8.43
N TRP A 139 15.25 -10.28 7.76
CA TRP A 139 14.58 -11.51 8.21
C TRP A 139 14.98 -11.90 9.64
N GLU A 140 16.23 -11.70 10.03
CA GLU A 140 16.75 -12.08 11.35
C GLU A 140 16.95 -10.91 12.31
N LEU A 141 16.63 -9.67 11.90
CA LEU A 141 16.97 -8.46 12.65
C LEU A 141 16.39 -8.43 14.07
N PHE A 142 15.30 -9.16 14.28
CA PHE A 142 14.59 -9.28 15.57
C PHE A 142 14.27 -10.74 15.91
N SER A 143 15.09 -11.69 15.46
CA SER A 143 14.85 -13.12 15.69
C SER A 143 14.97 -13.52 17.18
N ASP A 144 15.69 -12.73 17.96
CA ASP A 144 15.89 -12.86 19.41
C ASP A 144 15.06 -11.84 20.21
N ALA A 145 14.21 -11.05 19.55
CA ALA A 145 13.41 -10.03 20.21
C ALA A 145 12.42 -10.68 21.18
N THR A 146 12.61 -10.41 22.46
CA THR A 146 11.61 -10.74 23.48
C THR A 146 10.51 -9.70 23.41
N LEU A 147 9.37 -10.06 22.82
CA LEU A 147 8.18 -9.23 22.91
C LEU A 147 7.79 -9.10 24.38
N PRO A 148 7.31 -7.93 24.85
CA PRO A 148 6.78 -7.83 26.20
C PRO A 148 5.71 -8.90 26.36
N GLU A 149 5.89 -9.79 27.35
CA GLU A 149 4.89 -10.80 27.65
C GLU A 149 3.63 -10.05 28.10
N GLY A 150 2.66 -9.95 27.20
CA GLY A 150 1.32 -9.57 27.59
C GLY A 150 0.84 -10.54 28.65
N THR A 151 0.02 -10.07 29.59
CA THR A 151 -0.64 -10.93 30.58
C THR A 151 -1.39 -12.10 29.91
N VAL A 152 -2.09 -12.92 30.68
CA VAL A 152 -3.02 -13.97 30.18
C VAL A 152 -3.96 -13.56 29.02
N HIS A 153 -4.11 -12.26 28.73
CA HIS A 153 -4.89 -11.71 27.61
C HIS A 153 -4.09 -11.09 26.45
N LYS A 154 -2.74 -11.16 26.44
CA LYS A 154 -1.85 -10.74 25.34
C LYS A 154 -2.02 -9.29 24.86
N ASN A 155 -2.41 -8.37 25.74
CA ASN A 155 -2.49 -6.94 25.44
C ASN A 155 -1.30 -6.19 26.06
N LEU A 156 -0.69 -5.28 25.29
CA LEU A 156 0.26 -4.29 25.79
C LEU A 156 -0.56 -3.17 26.49
N TYR A 157 -0.70 -3.23 27.81
CA TYR A 157 -1.45 -2.20 28.54
C TYR A 157 -0.70 -0.85 28.49
N GLU A 158 -1.26 0.11 27.77
CA GLU A 158 -0.95 1.52 27.98
C GLU A 158 -1.44 1.91 29.37
N GLN A 159 -0.51 2.08 30.34
CA GLN A 159 -0.87 2.36 31.74
C GLN A 159 -1.67 3.66 31.90
N ASN A 160 -1.46 4.62 31.00
CA ASN A 160 -2.16 5.90 31.01
C ASN A 160 -3.13 5.98 29.85
N VAL A 161 -4.39 5.63 30.11
CA VAL A 161 -5.49 5.78 29.13
C VAL A 161 -6.26 7.09 29.29
N SER A 162 -5.75 8.08 30.03
CA SER A 162 -6.48 9.33 30.31
C SER A 162 -6.84 10.13 29.05
N ASP A 163 -6.07 9.94 27.97
CA ASP A 163 -6.26 10.52 26.65
C ASP A 163 -7.26 9.73 25.77
N LYS A 164 -7.71 8.56 26.21
CA LYS A 164 -8.60 7.68 25.43
C LYS A 164 -10.08 8.01 25.65
N PRO A 165 -10.96 7.59 24.73
CA PRO A 165 -12.40 7.71 24.91
C PRO A 165 -12.89 7.14 26.24
N ALA A 166 -13.98 7.68 26.79
CA ALA A 166 -14.50 7.31 28.12
C ALA A 166 -14.73 5.79 28.30
N TRP A 167 -15.11 5.09 27.25
CA TRP A 167 -15.35 3.64 27.31
C TRP A 167 -14.06 2.81 27.46
N ILE A 168 -12.91 3.29 26.95
CA ILE A 168 -11.60 2.66 27.20
C ILE A 168 -11.17 2.91 28.65
N ARG A 169 -11.36 4.15 29.15
CA ARG A 169 -11.04 4.53 30.53
C ARG A 169 -11.86 3.78 31.58
N ALA A 170 -13.02 3.24 31.20
CA ALA A 170 -13.92 2.49 32.06
C ALA A 170 -13.67 0.97 32.06
N LEU A 171 -12.74 0.47 31.23
CA LEU A 171 -12.38 -0.95 31.25
C LEU A 171 -11.65 -1.28 32.56
N PRO A 172 -11.96 -2.40 33.22
CA PRO A 172 -11.19 -2.86 34.37
C PRO A 172 -9.75 -3.16 33.92
N LEU A 173 -8.78 -2.75 34.77
CA LEU A 173 -7.36 -3.06 34.59
C LEU A 173 -7.09 -4.55 34.75
#